data_AF-A0A7X5J9N2-F1
#
_entry.id   AF-A0A7X5J9N2-F1
#
_cell.length_a   1.000
_cell.length_b   1.000
_cell.length_c   1.000
_cell.angle_alpha   90.00
_cell.angle_beta   90.00
_cell.angle_gamma   90.00
#
_symmetry.space_group_name_H-M   'P 1'
#
loop_
_entity.id
_entity.type
_entity.pdbx_description
1 polymer ?
#
loop_
_entity_poly.entity_id
_entity_poly.type
_entity_poly.pdbx_seq_one_letter_code
_entity_poly.pdbx_strand_id
1 'polypeptide(L)'
;MSIKITRAAKLSRIGDTPRSFAAMAQYLPDSVIKSLTSAQLAEMIDALWTCAGDAKAIAAGEAIEAGCVWDAKRNMSRDLAPLA
;
A
#
# COMPACT_ATOMS: atom_id res chain seq x y z
N MET A 1 1.60 -8.65 -17.66
CA MET A 1 2.49 -7.78 -16.86
C MET A 1 3.62 -7.30 -17.75
N SER A 2 3.84 -5.99 -17.89
CA SER A 2 4.88 -5.43 -18.77
C SER A 2 6.29 -5.85 -18.31
N ILE A 3 7.20 -6.13 -19.25
CA ILE A 3 8.63 -6.41 -18.96
C ILE A 3 9.23 -5.33 -18.05
N LYS A 4 8.78 -4.07 -18.20
CA LYS A 4 9.22 -2.93 -17.38
C LYS A 4 8.87 -3.09 -15.90
N ILE A 5 7.65 -3.59 -15.61
CA ILE A 5 7.18 -3.86 -14.24
C ILE A 5 7.91 -5.06 -13.63
N THR A 6 8.15 -6.11 -14.42
CA THR A 6 8.94 -7.27 -13.96
C THR A 6 10.38 -6.87 -13.59
N ARG A 7 10.98 -5.95 -14.36
CA ARG A 7 12.30 -5.40 -14.02
C ARG A 7 12.25 -4.53 -12.76
N ALA A 8 11.21 -3.71 -12.62
CA ALA A 8 11.01 -2.91 -11.40
C ALA A 8 10.88 -3.80 -10.16
N ALA A 9 10.17 -4.93 -10.25
CA ALA A 9 10.07 -5.89 -9.16
C ALA A 9 11.44 -6.41 -8.71
N LYS A 10 12.35 -6.69 -9.64
CA LYS A 10 13.72 -7.13 -9.29
C LYS A 10 14.59 -6.06 -8.64
N LEU A 11 14.26 -4.79 -8.84
CA LEU A 11 15.02 -3.64 -8.32
C LEU A 11 14.44 -3.10 -7.00
N SER A 12 13.19 -3.42 -6.71
CA SER A 12 12.46 -2.95 -5.54
C SER A 12 12.87 -3.73 -4.28
N ARG A 13 12.93 -3.03 -3.15
CA ARG A 13 13.16 -3.63 -1.83
C ARG A 13 12.08 -4.65 -1.46
N ILE A 14 10.87 -4.48 -2.00
CA ILE A 14 9.74 -5.40 -1.76
C ILE A 14 9.54 -6.42 -2.89
N GLY A 15 10.52 -6.54 -3.80
CA GLY A 15 10.49 -7.48 -4.92
C GLY A 15 10.26 -8.94 -4.50
N ASP A 16 10.81 -9.33 -3.35
CA ASP A 16 10.66 -10.67 -2.76
C ASP A 16 9.28 -10.89 -2.11
N THR A 17 8.44 -9.86 -2.07
CA THR A 17 7.03 -9.93 -1.63
C THR A 17 6.09 -9.70 -2.81
N PRO A 18 5.95 -10.68 -3.74
CA PRO A 18 5.34 -10.46 -5.04
C PRO A 18 3.87 -10.03 -4.98
N ARG A 19 3.14 -10.48 -3.96
CA ARG A 19 1.74 -10.06 -3.74
C ARG A 19 1.64 -8.60 -3.33
N SER A 20 2.53 -8.14 -2.45
CA SER A 20 2.59 -6.74 -2.01
C SER A 20 3.00 -5.81 -3.16
N PHE A 21 4.05 -6.20 -3.89
CA PHE A 21 4.50 -5.45 -5.05
C PHE A 21 3.38 -5.32 -6.10
N ALA A 22 2.72 -6.43 -6.45
CA ALA A 22 1.61 -6.42 -7.41
C ALA A 22 0.43 -5.56 -6.92
N ALA A 23 0.10 -5.65 -5.63
CA ALA A 23 -0.98 -4.85 -5.02
C ALA A 23 -0.69 -3.34 -5.03
N MET A 24 0.57 -2.92 -5.11
CA MET A 24 0.94 -1.51 -5.26
C MET A 24 1.01 -1.11 -6.74
N ALA A 25 1.61 -1.97 -7.57
CA ALA A 25 1.73 -1.75 -9.00
C ALA A 25 0.36 -1.57 -9.70
N GLN A 26 -0.69 -2.24 -9.22
CA GLN A 26 -2.05 -2.11 -9.79
C GLN A 26 -2.65 -0.69 -9.64
N TYR A 27 -2.16 0.12 -8.70
CA TYR A 27 -2.63 1.49 -8.50
C TYR A 27 -1.87 2.50 -9.36
N LEU A 28 -0.82 2.08 -10.07
CA LEU A 28 -0.04 2.97 -10.92
C LEU A 28 -0.76 3.19 -12.25
N PRO A 29 -1.06 4.45 -12.64
CA PRO A 29 -1.65 4.73 -13.94
C PRO A 29 -0.71 4.33 -15.08
N ASP A 30 -1.29 3.91 -16.21
CA ASP A 30 -0.52 3.55 -17.41
C ASP A 30 0.42 4.66 -17.89
N SER A 31 0.02 5.92 -17.74
CA SER A 31 0.86 7.08 -18.08
C SER A 31 2.14 7.10 -17.26
N VAL A 32 2.06 6.79 -15.96
CA VAL A 32 3.22 6.72 -15.06
C VAL A 32 4.12 5.55 -15.45
N ILE A 33 3.55 4.37 -15.73
CA ILE A 33 4.29 3.18 -16.17
C ILE A 33 5.03 3.45 -17.49
N LYS A 34 4.42 4.20 -18.41
CA LYS A 34 5.03 4.58 -19.69
C LYS A 34 6.16 5.58 -19.52
N SER A 35 5.95 6.63 -18.72
CA SER A 35 6.89 7.74 -18.55
C SER A 35 8.12 7.41 -17.70
N LEU A 36 7.99 6.55 -16.70
CA LEU A 36 9.08 6.24 -15.78
C LEU A 36 9.93 5.06 -16.25
N THR A 37 11.18 5.03 -15.81
CA THR A 37 12.09 3.89 -15.97
C THR A 37 11.76 2.78 -14.96
N SER A 38 12.28 1.55 -15.17
CA SER A 38 12.08 0.46 -14.21
C SER A 38 12.64 0.75 -12.81
N ALA A 39 13.76 1.48 -12.71
CA ALA A 39 14.34 1.85 -11.42
C ALA A 39 13.46 2.87 -10.69
N GLN A 40 12.99 3.90 -11.38
CA GLN A 40 12.06 4.89 -10.80
C GLN A 40 10.72 4.25 -10.39
N LEU A 41 10.22 3.28 -11.16
CA LEU A 41 9.03 2.52 -10.78
C LEU A 41 9.28 1.69 -9.50
N ALA A 42 10.46 1.10 -9.36
CA ALA A 42 10.84 0.38 -8.14
C ALA A 42 10.90 1.30 -6.92
N GLU A 43 11.57 2.45 -7.04
CA GLU A 43 11.64 3.47 -5.99
C GLU A 43 10.26 4.00 -5.59
N MET A 44 9.39 4.26 -6.58
CA MET A 44 8.04 4.73 -6.32
C MET A 44 7.20 3.66 -5.58
N ILE A 45 7.29 2.39 -5.98
CA ILE A 45 6.60 1.29 -5.28
C ILE A 45 7.14 1.13 -3.87
N ASP A 46 8.46 1.23 -3.69
CA ASP A 46 9.10 1.18 -2.39
C ASP A 46 8.67 2.33 -1.47
N ALA A 47 8.45 3.53 -2.03
CA ALA A 47 7.92 4.68 -1.29
C ALA A 47 6.44 4.47 -0.90
N LEU A 48 5.62 3.94 -1.82
CA LEU A 48 4.23 3.57 -1.53
C LEU A 48 4.16 2.50 -0.44
N TRP A 49 5.12 1.57 -0.40
CA TRP A 49 5.20 0.57 0.65
C TRP A 49 5.46 1.17 2.03
N THR A 50 6.45 2.05 2.13
CA THR A 50 6.73 2.78 3.38
C THR A 50 5.51 3.59 3.81
N CYS A 51 4.92 4.38 2.89
CA CYS A 51 3.73 5.18 3.17
C CYS A 51 2.54 4.32 3.67
N ALA A 52 2.28 3.17 3.03
CA ALA A 52 1.22 2.27 3.46
C ALA A 52 1.51 1.62 4.82
N GLY A 53 2.78 1.41 5.17
CA GLY A 53 3.19 0.98 6.51
C GLY A 53 2.88 2.05 7.56
N ASP A 54 3.30 3.28 7.31
CA ASP A 54 3.09 4.41 8.22
C ASP A 54 1.59 4.72 8.40
N ALA A 55 0.82 4.71 7.32
CA ALA A 55 -0.63 4.93 7.37
C ALA A 55 -1.37 3.88 8.22
N LYS A 56 -0.92 2.62 8.21
CA LYS A 56 -1.50 1.57 9.08
C LYS A 56 -1.19 1.83 10.54
N ALA A 57 0.02 2.30 10.85
CA ALA A 57 0.40 2.64 12.22
C ALA A 57 -0.42 3.82 12.76
N ILE A 58 -0.63 4.84 11.93
CA ILE A 58 -1.49 5.99 12.26
C ILE A 58 -2.93 5.53 12.51
N ALA A 59 -3.53 4.79 11.56
CA ALA A 59 -4.90 4.32 11.68
C ALA A 59 -5.11 3.42 12.92
N ALA A 60 -4.11 2.62 13.29
CA ALA A 60 -4.16 1.82 14.52
C ALA A 60 -4.14 2.69 15.79
N GLY A 61 -3.32 3.76 15.80
CA GLY A 61 -3.30 4.73 16.90
C GLY A 61 -4.63 5.46 17.04
N GLU A 62 -5.17 5.99 15.95
CA GLU A 62 -6.47 6.69 15.91
C GLU A 62 -7.61 5.78 16.38
N ALA A 63 -7.59 4.49 15.99
CA ALA A 63 -8.59 3.52 16.43
C ALA A 63 -8.58 3.31 17.95
N ILE A 64 -7.39 3.23 18.55
CA ILE A 64 -7.22 3.06 20.00
C ILE A 64 -7.67 4.33 20.74
N GLU A 65 -7.25 5.51 20.27
CA GLU A 65 -7.59 6.79 20.90
C GLU A 65 -9.09 7.08 20.84
N ALA A 66 -9.74 6.79 19.70
CA ALA A 66 -11.17 7.01 19.52
C ALA A 66 -12.04 5.87 20.09
N GLY A 67 -11.46 4.75 20.52
CA GLY A 67 -12.23 3.59 20.97
C GLY A 67 -13.07 2.96 19.85
N CYS A 68 -12.56 2.94 18.62
CA CYS A 68 -13.28 2.49 17.44
C CYS A 68 -12.56 1.36 16.70
N VAL A 69 -13.26 0.72 15.76
CA VAL A 69 -12.72 -0.25 14.81
C VAL A 69 -13.09 0.13 13.39
N TRP A 70 -12.22 -0.18 12.43
CA TRP A 70 -12.52 -0.01 11.02
C TRP A 70 -13.42 -1.15 10.50
N ASP A 71 -14.62 -0.81 10.02
CA ASP A 71 -15.52 -1.75 9.32
C ASP A 71 -15.21 -1.76 7.82
N ALA A 72 -14.39 -2.73 7.39
CA ALA A 72 -13.98 -2.87 6.01
C ALA A 72 -15.14 -3.14 5.03
N LYS A 73 -16.26 -3.71 5.49
CA LYS A 73 -17.43 -3.96 4.61
C LYS A 73 -18.17 -2.67 4.27
N ARG A 74 -18.21 -1.75 5.23
CA ARG A 74 -18.90 -0.45 5.11
C ARG A 74 -17.96 0.70 4.75
N ASN A 75 -16.66 0.45 4.77
CA ASN A 75 -15.60 1.42 4.52
C ASN A 75 -15.72 2.65 5.46
N MET A 76 -15.91 2.40 6.76
CA MET A 76 -16.07 3.44 7.78
C MET A 76 -15.58 2.98 9.16
N SER A 77 -15.26 3.93 10.04
CA SER A 77 -15.00 3.66 11.46
C SER A 77 -16.31 3.39 12.22
N ARG A 78 -16.27 2.49 13.21
CA ARG A 78 -17.39 2.13 14.08
C ARG A 78 -16.92 2.04 15.52
N ASP A 79 -17.64 2.70 16.43
CA ASP A 79 -17.34 2.61 17.86
C ASP A 79 -17.41 1.18 18.36
N LEU A 80 -16.49 0.82 19.24
CA LEU A 80 -16.61 -0.40 20.02
C LEU A 80 -17.62 -0.13 21.14
N ALA A 81 -18.76 -0.81 21.10
CA ALA A 81 -19.65 -0.81 22.24
C ALA A 81 -18.88 -1.26 23.49
N PRO A 82 -19.13 -0.68 24.68
CA PRO A 82 -18.50 -1.14 25.91
C PRO A 82 -18.74 -2.64 26.08
N LEU A 83 -17.68 -3.39 26.43
CA LEU A 83 -17.84 -4.77 26.88
C LEU A 83 -18.70 -4.74 28.15
N ALA A 84 -19.94 -5.22 28.04
CA ALA A 84 -20.87 -5.33 29.15
C ALA A 84 -20.40 -6.33 30.20
#